data_AF-A0A257JRS1-F1
#
_entry.id   AF-A0A257JRS1-F1
#
_cell.length_a   1.000
_cell.length_b   1.000
_cell.length_c   1.000
_cell.angle_alpha   90.00
_cell.angle_beta   90.00
_cell.angle_gamma   90.00
#
_symmetry.space_group_name_H-M   'P 1'
#
loop_
_entity.id
_entity.type
_entity.pdbx_description
1 polymer ?
#
loop_
_entity_poly.entity_id
_entity_poly.type
_entity_poly.pdbx_seq_one_letter_code
_entity_poly.pdbx_strand_id
1 'polypeptide(L)'
;MTLEEQISALSEEYRDHIRPDLEALRTHISRLLRDDTALQDIRSLQQLAHMQSGSAGSFGFDQLAEKARMTDQAISQGRATPELLQLLKAWEASLIETLN
;
A
#
# COMPACT_ATOMS: atom_id res chain seq x y z
N MET A 1 9.51 11.41 -28.57
CA MET A 1 9.01 10.55 -27.49
C MET A 1 7.63 10.06 -27.89
N THR A 2 7.42 8.76 -27.97
CA THR A 2 6.13 8.13 -28.27
C THR A 2 5.23 8.14 -27.04
N LEU A 3 3.93 7.85 -27.21
CA LEU A 3 3.00 7.70 -26.09
C LEU A 3 3.41 6.55 -25.15
N GLU A 4 3.96 5.46 -25.71
CA GLU A 4 4.45 4.32 -24.94
C GLU A 4 5.65 4.72 -24.05
N GLU A 5 6.58 5.52 -24.59
CA GLU A 5 7.71 6.05 -23.83
C GLU A 5 7.25 6.99 -22.70
N GLN A 6 6.21 7.79 -22.93
CA GLN A 6 5.61 8.66 -21.90
C GLN A 6 4.96 7.86 -20.76
N ILE A 7 4.18 6.83 -21.10
CA ILE A 7 3.53 5.96 -20.11
C ILE A 7 4.60 5.23 -19.30
N SER A 8 5.64 4.70 -19.95
CA SER A 8 6.76 4.04 -19.29
C SER A 8 7.46 4.98 -18.29
N ALA A 9 7.75 6.22 -18.69
CA ALA A 9 8.40 7.20 -17.82
C ALA A 9 7.55 7.57 -16.60
N LEU A 10 6.24 7.76 -16.78
CA LEU A 10 5.32 8.06 -15.67
C LEU A 10 5.22 6.89 -14.69
N SER A 11 5.21 5.65 -15.18
CA SER A 11 5.21 4.45 -14.33
C SER A 11 6.52 4.31 -13.54
N GLU A 12 7.66 4.62 -14.15
CA GLU A 12 8.97 4.64 -13.48
C GLU A 12 9.00 5.71 -12.37
N GLU A 13 8.54 6.93 -12.68
CA GLU A 13 8.43 8.03 -11.70
C GLU A 13 7.52 7.65 -10.53
N TYR A 14 6.39 6.98 -10.80
CA TYR A 14 5.51 6.48 -9.76
C TYR A 14 6.18 5.41 -8.89
N ARG A 15 6.92 4.47 -9.48
CA ARG A 15 7.68 3.45 -8.74
C ARG A 15 8.70 4.09 -7.79
N ASP A 16 9.42 5.10 -8.25
CA ASP A 16 10.37 5.83 -7.41
C ASP A 16 9.66 6.59 -6.29
N HIS A 17 8.49 7.17 -6.57
CA HIS A 17 7.68 7.86 -5.58
C HIS A 17 7.17 6.95 -4.45
N ILE A 18 6.72 5.73 -4.77
CA ILE A 18 6.16 4.79 -3.78
C ILE A 18 7.21 3.90 -3.10
N ARG A 19 8.48 3.99 -3.49
CA ARG A 19 9.56 3.19 -2.88
C ARG A 19 9.67 3.41 -1.35
N PRO A 20 9.59 4.65 -0.82
CA PRO A 20 9.58 4.90 0.62
C PRO A 20 8.35 4.31 1.34
N ASP A 21 7.24 4.15 0.63
CA ASP A 21 6.00 3.60 1.20
C ASP A 21 6.19 2.15 1.67
N LEU A 22 7.04 1.38 1.00
CA LEU A 22 7.35 0.00 1.41
C LEU A 22 8.04 -0.03 2.78
N GLU A 23 8.97 0.89 3.03
CA GLU A 23 9.65 0.98 4.32
C GLU A 23 8.70 1.47 5.43
N ALA A 24 7.84 2.45 5.10
CA ALA A 24 6.81 2.95 6.01
C ALA A 24 5.83 1.84 6.39
N LEU A 25 5.31 1.10 5.41
CA LEU A 25 4.40 -0.03 5.59
C LEU A 25 5.01 -1.08 6.53
N ARG A 26 6.24 -1.53 6.25
CA ARG A 26 6.97 -2.49 7.08
C ARG A 26 7.17 -2.02 8.51
N THR A 27 7.48 -0.74 8.69
CA THR A 27 7.66 -0.13 10.00
C THR A 27 6.37 -0.18 10.81
N HIS A 28 5.25 0.22 10.21
CA HIS A 28 3.95 0.20 10.89
C HIS A 28 3.46 -1.22 11.17
N ILE A 29 3.62 -2.17 10.24
CA ILE A 29 3.31 -3.60 10.47
C ILE A 29 4.13 -4.13 11.65
N SER A 30 5.43 -3.86 11.69
CA SER A 30 6.32 -4.35 12.75
C SER A 30 5.95 -3.78 14.13
N ARG A 31 5.46 -2.54 14.19
CA ARG A 31 4.99 -1.92 15.44
C ARG A 31 3.65 -2.50 15.88
N LEU A 32 2.70 -2.65 14.96
CA LEU A 32 1.41 -3.27 15.22
C LEU A 32 1.57 -4.69 15.78
N LEU A 33 2.50 -5.48 15.23
CA LEU A 33 2.79 -6.84 15.72
C LEU A 33 3.42 -6.89 17.13
N ARG A 34 3.97 -5.78 17.62
CA ARG A 34 4.56 -5.68 18.96
C ARG A 34 3.57 -5.16 20.00
N ASP A 35 2.61 -4.36 19.56
CA ASP A 35 1.58 -3.74 20.40
C ASP A 35 0.27 -3.59 19.62
N ASP A 36 -0.71 -4.45 19.95
CA ASP A 36 -2.05 -4.46 19.34
C ASP A 36 -2.86 -3.18 19.63
N THR A 37 -2.37 -2.27 20.50
CA THR A 37 -3.04 -1.00 20.83
C THR A 37 -2.48 0.21 20.07
N ALA A 38 -1.62 -0.01 19.09
CA ALA A 38 -0.98 1.04 18.29
C ALA A 38 -1.96 1.74 17.32
N LEU A 39 -2.97 2.43 17.85
CA LEU A 39 -3.97 3.21 17.10
C LEU A 39 -3.34 4.20 16.12
N GLN A 40 -2.17 4.75 16.47
CA GLN A 40 -1.42 5.63 15.57
C GLN A 40 -0.91 4.88 14.35
N ASP A 41 -0.33 3.69 14.51
CA ASP A 41 0.13 2.87 13.38
C ASP A 41 -1.03 2.40 12.52
N ILE A 42 -2.18 2.04 13.11
CA ILE A 42 -3.40 1.71 12.36
C ILE A 42 -3.86 2.90 11.49
N ARG A 43 -3.86 4.12 12.03
CA ARG A 43 -4.23 5.33 11.26
C ARG A 43 -3.22 5.63 10.15
N SER A 44 -1.92 5.49 10.43
CA SER A 44 -0.88 5.66 9.41
C SER A 44 -1.01 4.64 8.28
N LEU A 45 -1.28 3.38 8.61
CA LEU A 45 -1.54 2.32 7.63
C LEU A 45 -2.77 2.63 6.78
N GLN A 46 -3.85 3.11 7.41
CA GLN A 46 -5.06 3.50 6.69
C GLN A 46 -4.80 4.65 5.71
N GLN A 47 -4.11 5.69 6.15
CA GLN A 47 -3.80 6.84 5.31
C GLN A 47 -2.93 6.41 4.11
N LEU A 48 -1.91 5.58 4.36
CA LEU A 48 -1.05 5.05 3.30
C LEU A 48 -1.85 4.20 2.30
N ALA A 49 -2.72 3.31 2.79
CA ALA A 49 -3.59 2.48 1.99
C ALA A 49 -4.56 3.31 1.13
N HIS A 50 -5.13 4.37 1.71
CA HIS A 50 -6.00 5.28 1.00
C HIS A 50 -5.29 5.97 -0.17
N MET A 51 -4.13 6.58 0.08
CA MET A 51 -3.34 7.26 -0.95
C MET A 51 -2.90 6.30 -2.06
N GLN A 52 -2.47 5.09 -1.70
CA GLN A 52 -1.99 4.12 -2.67
C GLN A 52 -3.13 3.52 -3.50
N SER A 53 -4.33 3.34 -2.90
CA SER A 53 -5.50 2.86 -3.64
C SER A 53 -5.94 3.83 -4.75
N GLY A 54 -5.84 5.14 -4.51
CA GLY A 54 -6.19 6.16 -5.50
C GLY A 54 -5.12 6.38 -6.56
N SER A 55 -3.84 6.37 -6.15
CA SER A 55 -2.74 6.64 -7.08
C SER A 55 -2.38 5.44 -7.95
N ALA A 56 -2.28 4.22 -7.39
CA ALA A 56 -1.77 3.05 -8.11
C ALA A 56 -2.59 2.69 -9.36
N GLY A 57 -3.92 2.79 -9.28
CA GLY A 57 -4.80 2.52 -10.42
C GLY A 57 -4.61 3.52 -11.57
N SER A 58 -4.23 4.77 -11.27
CA SER A 58 -3.97 5.78 -12.30
C SER A 58 -2.72 5.48 -13.14
N PHE A 59 -1.81 4.66 -12.61
CA PHE A 59 -0.58 4.23 -13.28
C PHE A 59 -0.64 2.76 -13.76
N GLY A 60 -1.82 2.13 -13.74
CA GLY A 60 -2.02 0.76 -14.24
C GLY A 60 -1.60 -0.35 -13.26
N PHE A 61 -1.36 -0.02 -11.99
CA PHE A 61 -1.03 -1.00 -10.95
C PHE A 61 -2.29 -1.47 -10.21
N ASP A 62 -3.23 -2.05 -10.96
CA ASP A 62 -4.57 -2.42 -10.45
C ASP A 62 -4.53 -3.37 -9.25
N GLN A 63 -3.57 -4.33 -9.25
CA GLN A 63 -3.42 -5.27 -8.15
C GLN A 63 -2.98 -4.55 -6.86
N LEU A 64 -2.04 -3.61 -6.96
CA LEU A 64 -1.58 -2.81 -5.84
C LEU A 64 -2.71 -1.92 -5.32
N ALA A 65 -3.43 -1.26 -6.24
CA ALA A 65 -4.58 -0.42 -5.91
C ALA A 65 -5.64 -1.21 -5.13
N GLU A 66 -5.94 -2.44 -5.58
CA GLU A 66 -6.92 -3.30 -4.95
C GLU A 66 -6.50 -3.75 -3.55
N LYS A 67 -5.24 -4.18 -3.35
CA LYS A 67 -4.77 -4.58 -2.01
C LYS A 67 -4.77 -3.43 -1.02
N ALA A 68 -4.39 -2.23 -1.47
CA ALA A 68 -4.46 -1.02 -0.67
C ALA A 68 -5.92 -0.69 -0.31
N ARG A 69 -6.84 -0.74 -1.28
CA ARG A 69 -8.28 -0.50 -1.06
C ARG A 69 -8.90 -1.47 -0.07
N MET A 70 -8.60 -2.77 -0.20
CA MET A 70 -9.09 -3.79 0.74
C MET A 70 -8.60 -3.52 2.16
N THR A 71 -7.35 -3.07 2.32
CA THR A 71 -6.76 -2.72 3.63
C THR A 71 -7.44 -1.48 4.24
N ASP A 72 -7.63 -0.41 3.47
CA ASP A 72 -8.33 0.81 3.92
C ASP A 72 -9.75 0.48 4.40
N GLN A 73 -10.48 -0.35 3.64
CA GLN A 73 -11.82 -0.80 4.00
C GLN A 73 -11.83 -1.65 5.28
N ALA A 74 -10.85 -2.55 5.43
CA ALA A 74 -10.77 -3.41 6.61
C ALA A 74 -10.51 -2.60 7.89
N ILE A 75 -9.62 -1.60 7.83
CA ILE A 75 -9.35 -0.70 8.96
C ILE A 75 -10.60 0.14 9.27
N SER A 76 -11.25 0.71 8.25
CA SER A 76 -12.47 1.51 8.41
C SER A 76 -13.61 0.73 9.06
N GLN A 77 -13.70 -0.58 8.81
CA GLN A 77 -14.72 -1.47 9.38
C GLN A 77 -14.36 -2.00 10.77
N GLY A 78 -13.19 -1.67 11.31
CA GLY A 78 -12.72 -2.21 12.58
C GLY A 78 -12.54 -3.73 12.56
N ARG A 79 -12.09 -4.28 11.43
CA ARG A 79 -11.82 -5.74 11.29
C ARG A 79 -10.80 -6.20 12.34
N ALA A 80 -10.92 -7.47 12.73
CA ALA A 80 -10.02 -8.08 13.68
C ALA A 80 -8.58 -8.19 13.13
N THR A 81 -7.62 -8.22 14.07
CA THR A 81 -6.19 -8.19 13.78
C THR A 81 -5.71 -9.30 12.83
N PRO A 82 -6.17 -10.57 12.90
CA PRO A 82 -5.69 -11.62 12.00
C PRO A 82 -6.00 -11.35 10.52
N GLU A 83 -7.22 -10.93 10.20
CA GLU A 83 -7.64 -10.60 8.85
C GLU A 83 -6.90 -9.36 8.33
N LEU A 84 -6.76 -8.34 9.18
CA LEU A 84 -6.00 -7.14 8.85
C LEU A 84 -4.53 -7.48 8.54
N LEU A 85 -3.89 -8.35 9.34
CA LEU A 85 -2.52 -8.77 9.09
C LEU A 85 -2.35 -9.54 7.78
N GLN A 86 -3.35 -10.32 7.37
CA GLN A 86 -3.32 -10.99 6.06
C GLN A 86 -3.37 -9.98 4.91
N LEU A 87 -4.23 -8.96 5.02
CA LEU A 87 -4.35 -7.90 4.03
C LEU A 87 -3.07 -7.06 3.95
N LEU A 88 -2.48 -6.70 5.09
CA LEU A 88 -1.21 -5.96 5.15
C LEU A 88 -0.06 -6.72 4.47
N LYS A 89 0.03 -8.04 4.65
CA LYS A 89 1.03 -8.88 3.97
C LYS A 89 0.78 -8.98 2.46
N ALA A 90 -0.49 -9.12 2.05
CA ALA A 90 -0.85 -9.17 0.64
C ALA A 90 -0.55 -7.84 -0.06
N TRP A 91 -0.77 -6.73 0.64
CA TRP A 91 -0.44 -5.40 0.16
C TRP A 91 1.08 -5.20 0.05
N GLU A 92 1.85 -5.58 1.07
CA GLU A 92 3.32 -5.55 1.04
C GLU A 92 3.87 -6.34 -0.16
N ALA A 93 3.36 -7.56 -0.40
CA ALA A 93 3.79 -8.38 -1.53
C ALA A 93 3.52 -7.70 -2.88
N SER A 94 2.33 -7.13 -3.07
CA SER A 94 1.99 -6.42 -4.32
C SER A 94 2.84 -5.16 -4.53
N LEU A 95 3.21 -4.47 -3.44
CA LEU A 95 4.10 -3.32 -3.51
C LEU A 95 5.53 -3.74 -3.91
N ILE A 96 6.04 -4.85 -3.38
CA ILE A 96 7.34 -5.41 -3.79
C ILE A 96 7.32 -5.80 -5.27
N GLU A 97 6.26 -6.47 -5.74
CA GLU A 97 6.11 -6.83 -7.16
C GLU A 97 6.07 -5.61 -8.07
N THR A 98 5.43 -4.53 -7.61
CA THR A 98 5.37 -3.26 -8.37
C THR A 98 6.73 -2.55 -8.44
N LEU A 99 7.57 -2.71 -7.42
CA LEU A 99 8.88 -2.07 -7.33
C LEU A 99 10.02 -2.85 -8.02
N ASN A 100 9.78 -4.12 -8.36
CA ASN A 100 10.70 -4.97 -9.13
C ASN A 100 10.49 -4.83 -10.64
#